data_AF-A0A9D8AU17-F1
#
_entry.id   AF-A0A9D8AU17-F1
#
_cell.length_a   1.000
_cell.length_b   1.000
_cell.length_c   1.000
_cell.angle_alpha   90.00
_cell.angle_beta   90.00
_cell.angle_gamma   90.00
#
_symmetry.space_group_name_H-M   'P 1'
#
loop_
_entity.id
_entity.type
_entity.pdbx_description
1 polymer ?
#
loop_
_entity_poly.entity_id
_entity_poly.type
_entity_poly.pdbx_seq_one_letter_code
_entity_poly.pdbx_strand_id
1 'polypeptide(L)'
;MAKEDLIRMFPTKRVSPFDGMAVTAQVWAEAHEVHRQQQQLYALLGHGPGILVGLEVIASDPPDSAVYVLPGIAMDPHGQIIVVHEPVAYDIGQARGLLYLVLTYSESRPRAGQNQEGGPLYVHAEFGVEARSDAPASAHVELARVRREDRNAPLTDARDPAHPGPNEIDLRFRQEIGAASHPTVSIGVAYADGKANPRHARGASALARALRHAGPYRVWANEGISLGAGLESLALVYLVAQDAFELRQSEMQALYAYLQDGGTVLMESCRQDHAEGDPPSDAAFSDLLASLGVRLDALPSSHSLLTQPHLFAAPPAGFETNGSPQISLGREAIGEGVILSTSDYGCLWQGERREQVASREDIRTATEWGTNIIAYAIGRRRAGD
;
A
#
# COMPACT_ATOMS: atom_id res chain seq x y z
N MET A 1 -16.06 -8.86 -20.43
CA MET A 1 -15.76 -9.69 -21.62
C MET A 1 -15.20 -11.02 -21.15
N ALA A 2 -15.59 -12.16 -21.73
CA ALA A 2 -15.07 -13.46 -21.30
C ALA A 2 -13.64 -13.68 -21.80
N LYS A 3 -12.86 -14.53 -21.10
CA LYS A 3 -11.46 -14.80 -21.48
C LYS A 3 -11.36 -15.48 -22.84
N GLU A 4 -12.32 -16.35 -23.19
CA GLU A 4 -12.38 -16.98 -24.51
C GLU A 4 -12.56 -15.96 -25.64
N ASP A 5 -13.32 -14.89 -25.39
CA ASP A 5 -13.55 -13.82 -26.38
C ASP A 5 -12.25 -13.05 -26.66
N LEU A 6 -11.51 -12.70 -25.60
CA LEU A 6 -10.21 -12.01 -25.70
C LEU A 6 -9.18 -12.83 -26.50
N ILE A 7 -9.14 -14.16 -26.29
CA ILE A 7 -8.24 -15.06 -27.04
C ILE A 7 -8.59 -15.07 -28.52
N ARG A 8 -9.89 -15.07 -28.86
CA ARG A 8 -10.35 -15.05 -30.26
C ARG A 8 -10.07 -13.71 -30.95
N MET A 9 -10.07 -12.62 -30.19
CA MET A 9 -9.75 -11.28 -30.69
C MET A 9 -8.25 -11.07 -30.92
N PHE A 10 -7.38 -11.93 -30.40
CA PHE A 10 -5.93 -11.78 -30.54
C PHE A 10 -5.52 -11.88 -32.02
N PRO A 11 -4.86 -10.86 -32.59
CA PRO A 11 -4.53 -10.87 -34.02
C PRO A 11 -3.44 -11.91 -34.31
N THR A 12 -3.79 -12.87 -35.18
CA THR A 12 -2.90 -13.98 -35.59
C THR A 12 -2.30 -13.80 -36.97
N LYS A 13 -2.70 -12.75 -37.70
CA LYS A 13 -2.18 -12.38 -39.01
C LYS A 13 -1.62 -10.95 -38.97
N ARG A 14 -0.60 -10.69 -39.78
CA ARG A 14 0.01 -9.37 -39.96
C ARG A 14 0.40 -9.18 -41.42
N VAL A 15 0.52 -7.92 -41.84
CA VAL A 15 1.09 -7.58 -43.15
C VAL A 15 2.54 -8.08 -43.21
N SER A 16 2.87 -8.79 -44.28
CA SER A 16 4.25 -9.19 -44.61
C SER A 16 4.70 -8.39 -45.83
N PRO A 17 5.57 -7.38 -45.65
CA PRO A 17 6.09 -6.58 -46.76
C PRO A 17 6.89 -7.44 -47.76
N PHE A 18 6.82 -7.10 -49.05
CA PHE A 18 7.64 -7.68 -50.12
C PHE A 18 7.93 -6.63 -51.20
N ASP A 19 8.99 -6.85 -51.99
CA ASP A 19 9.39 -5.91 -53.03
C ASP A 19 8.32 -5.77 -54.12
N GLY A 20 8.00 -4.52 -54.46
CA GLY A 20 6.92 -4.19 -55.39
C GLY A 20 5.52 -4.15 -54.76
N MET A 21 5.38 -4.38 -53.45
CA MET A 21 4.12 -4.18 -52.74
C MET A 21 3.73 -2.69 -52.70
N ALA A 22 2.47 -2.39 -53.03
CA ALA A 22 1.95 -1.03 -52.91
C ALA A 22 1.70 -0.65 -51.44
N VAL A 23 2.29 0.46 -50.98
CA VAL A 23 2.04 1.03 -49.65
C VAL A 23 0.89 2.03 -49.74
N THR A 24 -0.33 1.53 -49.60
CA THR A 24 -1.54 2.36 -49.57
C THR A 24 -1.90 2.73 -48.14
N ALA A 25 -2.75 3.75 -47.97
CA ALA A 25 -3.28 4.12 -46.65
C ALA A 25 -3.99 2.94 -45.95
N GLN A 26 -4.65 2.07 -46.72
CA GLN A 26 -5.31 0.87 -46.19
C GLN A 26 -4.30 -0.15 -45.66
N VAL A 27 -3.24 -0.44 -46.42
CA VAL A 27 -2.16 -1.35 -45.98
C VAL A 27 -1.46 -0.80 -44.74
N TRP A 28 -1.23 0.52 -44.70
CA TRP A 28 -0.65 1.19 -43.54
C TRP A 28 -1.56 1.09 -42.31
N ALA A 29 -2.86 1.36 -42.46
CA ALA A 29 -3.84 1.24 -41.39
C ALA A 29 -3.94 -0.20 -40.86
N GLU A 30 -3.98 -1.21 -41.74
CA GLU A 30 -4.03 -2.62 -41.33
C GLU A 30 -2.78 -3.03 -40.54
N ALA A 31 -1.60 -2.59 -40.97
CA ALA A 31 -0.36 -2.87 -40.25
C ALA A 31 -0.37 -2.26 -38.82
N HIS A 32 -0.84 -1.02 -38.67
CA HIS A 32 -0.89 -0.35 -37.37
C HIS A 32 -2.00 -0.88 -36.47
N GLU A 33 -3.14 -1.28 -37.05
CA GLU A 33 -4.27 -1.83 -36.31
C GLU A 33 -3.90 -3.13 -35.60
N VAL A 34 -3.10 -4.00 -36.24
CA VAL A 34 -2.59 -5.22 -35.59
C VAL A 34 -1.77 -4.87 -34.34
N HIS A 35 -0.88 -3.88 -34.43
CA HIS A 35 -0.09 -3.44 -33.27
C HIS A 35 -0.95 -2.83 -32.17
N ARG A 36 -1.93 -1.99 -32.54
CA ARG A 36 -2.88 -1.39 -31.59
C ARG A 36 -3.69 -2.46 -30.85
N GLN A 37 -4.24 -3.44 -31.57
CA GLN A 37 -4.99 -4.56 -30.99
C GLN A 37 -4.12 -5.45 -30.08
N GLN A 38 -2.89 -5.76 -30.48
CA GLN A 38 -1.96 -6.51 -29.62
C GLN A 38 -1.68 -5.78 -28.31
N GLN A 39 -1.45 -4.46 -28.37
CA GLN A 39 -1.23 -3.65 -27.17
C GLN A 39 -2.45 -3.63 -26.26
N GLN A 40 -3.65 -3.37 -26.80
CA GLN A 40 -4.91 -3.38 -26.04
C GLN A 40 -5.17 -4.72 -25.35
N LEU A 41 -4.99 -5.83 -26.09
CA LEU A 41 -5.24 -7.17 -25.56
C LEU A 41 -4.16 -7.59 -24.56
N TYR A 42 -2.90 -7.25 -24.79
CA TYR A 42 -1.83 -7.49 -23.81
C TYR A 42 -2.14 -6.78 -22.49
N ALA A 43 -2.54 -5.51 -22.58
CA ALA A 43 -2.88 -4.68 -21.44
C ALA A 43 -4.07 -5.26 -20.66
N LEU A 44 -5.15 -5.65 -21.36
CA LEU A 44 -6.32 -6.30 -20.76
C LEU A 44 -6.02 -7.66 -20.14
N LEU A 45 -5.23 -8.51 -20.82
CA LEU A 45 -4.89 -9.84 -20.32
C LEU A 45 -3.91 -9.78 -19.13
N GLY A 46 -3.03 -8.77 -19.10
CA GLY A 46 -2.04 -8.60 -18.04
C GLY A 46 -2.56 -7.88 -16.81
N HIS A 47 -3.37 -6.83 -17.00
CA HIS A 47 -3.79 -5.93 -15.91
C HIS A 47 -5.30 -5.93 -15.66
N GLY A 48 -6.12 -6.30 -16.64
CA GLY A 48 -7.56 -6.05 -16.62
C GLY A 48 -7.89 -4.56 -16.81
N PRO A 49 -9.19 -4.18 -16.74
CA PRO A 49 -9.63 -2.78 -16.78
C PRO A 49 -9.59 -2.12 -15.39
N GLY A 50 -9.34 -0.81 -15.33
CA GLY A 50 -9.25 -0.04 -14.09
C GLY A 50 -8.27 1.13 -14.15
N ILE A 51 -7.95 1.70 -13.00
CA ILE A 51 -7.01 2.81 -12.80
C ILE A 51 -5.59 2.25 -12.66
N LEU A 52 -4.67 2.66 -13.52
CA LEU A 52 -3.26 2.25 -13.45
C LEU A 52 -2.48 3.09 -12.44
N VAL A 53 -2.76 4.40 -12.37
CA VAL A 53 -2.12 5.35 -11.45
C VAL A 53 -2.92 6.65 -11.38
N GLY A 54 -2.97 7.29 -10.21
CA GLY A 54 -3.56 8.62 -10.02
C GLY A 54 -5.08 8.64 -10.18
N LEU A 55 -5.60 9.67 -10.85
CA LEU A 55 -7.05 9.89 -11.06
C LEU A 55 -7.85 10.05 -9.77
N GLU A 56 -7.22 10.46 -8.66
CA GLU A 56 -7.93 10.77 -7.42
C GLU A 56 -9.03 11.80 -7.67
N VAL A 57 -10.17 11.62 -7.00
CA VAL A 57 -11.28 12.57 -7.05
C VAL A 57 -11.32 13.26 -5.70
N ILE A 58 -11.17 14.58 -5.71
CA ILE A 58 -11.21 15.41 -4.51
C ILE A 58 -12.30 16.47 -4.63
N ALA A 59 -12.80 16.92 -3.49
CA ALA A 59 -13.70 18.06 -3.42
C ALA A 59 -12.98 19.35 -3.81
N SER A 60 -13.74 20.34 -4.26
CA SER A 60 -13.27 21.71 -4.41
C SER A 60 -12.92 22.35 -3.05
N ASP A 61 -12.01 23.32 -3.07
CA ASP A 61 -11.69 24.17 -1.92
C ASP A 61 -11.86 25.65 -2.31
N PRO A 62 -12.89 26.37 -1.81
CA PRO A 62 -13.89 25.92 -0.85
C PRO A 62 -14.89 24.89 -1.44
N PRO A 63 -15.46 23.99 -0.62
CA PRO A 63 -16.43 22.98 -1.08
C PRO A 63 -17.68 23.54 -1.78
N ASP A 64 -17.98 23.04 -2.97
CA ASP A 64 -19.16 23.36 -3.79
C ASP A 64 -19.74 22.13 -4.52
N SER A 65 -20.40 22.29 -5.68
CA SER A 65 -20.94 21.17 -6.47
C SER A 65 -19.94 20.50 -7.41
N ALA A 66 -18.73 21.03 -7.51
CA ALA A 66 -17.67 20.53 -8.37
C ALA A 66 -16.73 19.59 -7.63
N VAL A 67 -16.13 18.70 -8.41
CA VAL A 67 -15.03 17.83 -7.99
C VAL A 67 -13.87 18.00 -8.95
N TYR A 68 -12.66 17.74 -8.46
CA TYR A 68 -11.46 17.71 -9.29
C TYR A 68 -11.03 16.26 -9.50
N VAL A 69 -10.87 15.87 -10.76
CA VAL A 69 -10.19 14.63 -11.14
C VAL A 69 -8.73 14.98 -11.36
N LEU A 70 -7.85 14.45 -10.51
CA LEU A 70 -6.41 14.68 -10.60
C LEU A 70 -5.79 13.90 -11.79
N PRO A 71 -4.59 14.28 -12.24
CA PRO A 71 -3.90 13.58 -13.33
C PRO A 71 -3.72 12.09 -13.05
N GLY A 72 -3.73 11.30 -14.12
CA GLY A 72 -3.51 9.86 -14.02
C GLY A 72 -3.85 9.11 -15.29
N ILE A 73 -3.76 7.79 -15.20
CA ILE A 73 -3.92 6.88 -16.33
C ILE A 73 -4.87 5.76 -15.93
N ALA A 74 -5.81 5.44 -16.80
CA ALA A 74 -6.70 4.29 -16.68
C ALA A 74 -6.78 3.49 -17.97
N MET A 75 -7.35 2.30 -17.85
CA MET A 75 -7.66 1.39 -18.94
C MET A 75 -9.13 0.99 -18.87
N ASP A 76 -9.87 1.21 -19.96
CA ASP A 76 -11.27 0.81 -20.03
C ASP A 76 -11.45 -0.70 -20.30
N PRO A 77 -12.68 -1.24 -20.24
CA PRO A 77 -12.99 -2.63 -20.57
C PRO A 77 -12.69 -3.08 -22.01
N HIS A 78 -12.33 -2.16 -22.91
CA HIS A 78 -11.88 -2.43 -24.28
C HIS A 78 -10.36 -2.33 -24.44
N GLY A 79 -9.63 -2.05 -23.36
CA GLY A 79 -8.16 -1.94 -23.38
C GLY A 79 -7.69 -0.58 -23.89
N GLN A 80 -8.60 0.39 -24.04
CA GLN A 80 -8.25 1.76 -24.39
C GLN A 80 -7.60 2.43 -23.19
N ILE A 81 -6.43 3.04 -23.43
CA ILE A 81 -5.74 3.82 -22.40
C ILE A 81 -6.32 5.22 -22.39
N ILE A 82 -6.80 5.64 -21.22
CA ILE A 82 -7.30 6.98 -20.97
C ILE A 82 -6.26 7.73 -20.14
N VAL A 83 -5.84 8.91 -20.61
CA VAL A 83 -4.84 9.72 -19.93
C VAL A 83 -5.42 11.09 -19.59
N VAL A 84 -5.38 11.43 -18.31
CA VAL A 84 -5.72 12.76 -17.80
C VAL A 84 -4.40 13.43 -17.41
N HIS A 85 -3.97 14.41 -18.19
CA HIS A 85 -2.66 15.04 -18.02
C HIS A 85 -2.64 16.14 -16.97
N GLU A 86 -3.76 16.83 -16.78
CA GLU A 86 -3.92 17.98 -15.89
C GLU A 86 -5.20 17.81 -15.06
N PRO A 87 -5.29 18.41 -13.86
CA PRO A 87 -6.52 18.37 -13.06
C PRO A 87 -7.73 18.89 -13.86
N VAL A 88 -8.82 18.13 -13.84
CA VAL A 88 -10.07 18.50 -14.52
C VAL A 88 -11.15 18.76 -13.49
N ALA A 89 -11.69 19.98 -13.50
CA ALA A 89 -12.88 20.31 -12.73
C ALA A 89 -14.13 19.77 -13.44
N TYR A 90 -14.96 19.05 -12.71
CA TYR A 90 -16.25 18.56 -13.18
C TYR A 90 -17.36 18.99 -12.23
N ASP A 91 -18.30 19.79 -12.74
CA ASP A 91 -19.49 20.19 -11.98
C ASP A 91 -20.56 19.10 -12.09
N ILE A 92 -20.89 18.46 -10.96
CA ILE A 92 -21.96 17.45 -10.87
C ILE A 92 -23.35 18.11 -11.06
N GLY A 93 -23.41 19.44 -10.99
CA GLY A 93 -24.57 20.23 -11.36
C GLY A 93 -25.72 20.07 -10.37
N GLN A 94 -26.89 19.67 -10.85
CA GLN A 94 -28.14 19.62 -10.06
C GLN A 94 -28.69 18.20 -9.87
N ALA A 95 -27.88 17.19 -10.18
CA ALA A 95 -28.24 15.79 -10.02
C ALA A 95 -28.42 15.42 -8.52
N ARG A 96 -29.33 14.47 -8.23
CA ARG A 96 -29.67 13.98 -6.88
C ARG A 96 -29.61 12.46 -6.85
N GLY A 97 -29.46 11.90 -5.64
CA GLY A 97 -29.40 10.45 -5.43
C GLY A 97 -27.99 9.91 -5.55
N LEU A 98 -27.87 8.62 -5.85
CA LEU A 98 -26.58 7.99 -6.09
C LEU A 98 -26.09 8.34 -7.49
N LEU A 99 -24.89 8.91 -7.56
CA LEU A 99 -24.24 9.30 -8.80
C LEU A 99 -22.94 8.53 -8.97
N TYR A 100 -22.69 8.08 -10.19
CA TYR A 100 -21.46 7.41 -10.62
C TYR A 100 -20.64 8.41 -11.42
N LEU A 101 -19.47 8.79 -10.92
CA LEU A 101 -18.52 9.61 -11.66
C LEU A 101 -17.62 8.68 -12.47
N VAL A 102 -17.65 8.82 -13.78
CA VAL A 102 -17.00 7.89 -14.70
C VAL A 102 -16.15 8.60 -15.73
N LEU A 103 -15.10 7.91 -16.15
CA LEU A 103 -14.17 8.32 -17.19
C LEU A 103 -14.39 7.45 -18.43
N THR A 104 -14.53 8.07 -19.59
CA THR A 104 -14.75 7.38 -20.88
C THR A 104 -13.67 7.75 -21.88
N TYR A 105 -13.32 6.80 -22.76
CA TYR A 105 -12.39 7.02 -23.87
C TYR A 105 -13.13 7.55 -25.10
N SER A 106 -12.53 8.50 -25.80
CA SER A 106 -12.96 8.93 -27.13
C SER A 106 -11.78 9.29 -28.03
N GLU A 107 -12.03 9.42 -29.32
CA GLU A 107 -11.05 9.91 -30.30
C GLU A 107 -11.55 11.19 -30.96
N SER A 108 -10.63 12.12 -31.19
CA SER A 108 -10.91 13.35 -31.92
C SER A 108 -11.20 13.06 -33.40
N ARG A 109 -11.89 13.96 -34.09
CA ARG A 109 -11.86 13.95 -35.56
C ARG A 109 -10.43 14.20 -36.06
N PRO A 110 -10.02 13.62 -37.20
CA PRO A 110 -8.71 13.90 -37.80
C PRO A 110 -8.52 15.40 -38.05
N ARG A 111 -7.44 15.98 -37.51
CA ARG A 111 -7.12 17.40 -37.65
C ARG A 111 -5.66 17.61 -38.00
N ALA A 112 -5.35 18.65 -38.77
CA ALA A 112 -3.97 18.98 -39.09
C ALA A 112 -3.20 19.36 -37.81
N GLY A 113 -1.90 19.04 -37.77
CA GLY A 113 -1.03 19.53 -36.72
C GLY A 113 -1.00 21.06 -36.69
N GLN A 114 -0.78 21.64 -35.50
CA GLN A 114 -0.66 23.09 -35.37
C GLN A 114 0.39 23.61 -36.37
N ASN A 115 0.01 24.58 -37.21
CA ASN A 115 0.86 25.28 -38.19
C ASN A 115 1.36 24.47 -39.41
N GLN A 116 0.65 23.43 -39.87
CA GLN A 116 1.00 22.75 -41.13
C GLN A 116 -0.20 22.62 -42.09
N GLU A 117 -0.40 23.61 -42.96
CA GLU A 117 -1.27 23.44 -44.14
C GLU A 117 -0.68 22.35 -45.05
N GLY A 118 -1.49 21.32 -45.36
CA GLY A 118 -1.07 20.18 -46.18
C GLY A 118 -0.28 19.09 -45.44
N GLY A 119 -0.11 19.20 -44.12
CA GLY A 119 0.51 18.17 -43.28
C GLY A 119 -0.39 16.96 -43.00
N PRO A 120 0.13 15.91 -42.36
CA PRO A 120 -0.66 14.75 -41.96
C PRO A 120 -1.77 15.13 -40.96
N LEU A 121 -2.89 14.42 -41.02
CA LEU A 121 -3.98 14.54 -40.07
C LEU A 121 -3.73 13.63 -38.87
N TYR A 122 -3.96 14.16 -37.67
CA TYR A 122 -3.80 13.45 -36.42
C TYR A 122 -5.16 13.21 -35.76
N VAL A 123 -5.32 12.00 -35.21
CA VAL A 123 -6.39 11.64 -34.28
C VAL A 123 -5.79 11.66 -32.88
N HIS A 124 -6.44 12.36 -31.96
CA HIS A 124 -6.01 12.44 -30.58
C HIS A 124 -6.89 11.55 -29.71
N ALA A 125 -6.27 10.82 -28.79
CA ALA A 125 -7.00 10.24 -27.66
C ALA A 125 -7.55 11.37 -26.80
N GLU A 126 -8.85 11.35 -26.58
CA GLU A 126 -9.59 12.28 -25.74
C GLU A 126 -10.34 11.48 -24.67
N PHE A 127 -10.90 12.19 -23.69
CA PHE A 127 -11.66 11.57 -22.62
C PHE A 127 -12.89 12.40 -22.27
N GLY A 128 -13.91 11.71 -21.75
CA GLY A 128 -15.09 12.32 -21.15
C GLY A 128 -15.13 12.04 -19.65
N VAL A 129 -15.52 13.04 -18.86
CA VAL A 129 -15.92 12.86 -17.46
C VAL A 129 -17.42 13.07 -17.38
N GLU A 130 -18.13 12.12 -16.77
CA GLU A 130 -19.59 12.15 -16.67
C GLU A 130 -20.06 11.69 -15.30
N ALA A 131 -21.08 12.36 -14.75
CA ALA A 131 -21.86 11.87 -13.61
C ALA A 131 -23.18 11.26 -14.10
N ARG A 132 -23.43 10.00 -13.74
CA ARG A 132 -24.64 9.26 -14.15
C ARG A 132 -25.45 8.81 -12.94
N SER A 133 -26.77 8.76 -13.07
CA SER A 133 -27.69 8.24 -12.03
C SER A 133 -27.79 6.71 -12.01
N ASP A 134 -27.37 6.06 -13.10
CA ASP A 134 -27.45 4.62 -13.29
C ASP A 134 -26.05 4.07 -13.57
N ALA A 135 -25.83 2.81 -13.19
CA ALA A 135 -24.58 2.10 -13.49
C ALA A 135 -24.36 2.09 -15.03
N PRO A 136 -23.23 2.59 -15.53
CA PRO A 136 -23.04 2.73 -16.98
C PRO A 136 -22.91 1.35 -17.65
N ALA A 137 -23.66 1.17 -18.74
CA ALA A 137 -23.58 -0.05 -19.56
C ALA A 137 -22.45 0.01 -20.62
N SER A 138 -21.99 1.21 -20.98
CA SER A 138 -20.90 1.44 -21.93
C SER A 138 -19.53 1.22 -21.28
N ALA A 139 -18.47 1.03 -22.07
CA ALA A 139 -17.11 0.98 -21.55
C ALA A 139 -16.74 2.29 -20.83
N HIS A 140 -16.27 2.15 -19.60
CA HIS A 140 -15.91 3.26 -18.73
C HIS A 140 -14.97 2.78 -17.61
N VAL A 141 -14.39 3.73 -16.91
CA VAL A 141 -13.68 3.50 -15.65
C VAL A 141 -14.37 4.32 -14.57
N GLU A 142 -14.78 3.66 -13.48
CA GLU A 142 -15.45 4.33 -12.36
C GLU A 142 -14.40 5.03 -11.48
N LEU A 143 -14.57 6.34 -11.27
CA LEU A 143 -13.63 7.16 -10.50
C LEU A 143 -14.07 7.36 -9.05
N ALA A 144 -15.37 7.51 -8.83
CA ALA A 144 -15.99 7.71 -7.52
C ALA A 144 -17.50 7.51 -7.59
N ARG A 145 -18.13 7.37 -6.43
CA ARG A 145 -19.58 7.56 -6.26
C ARG A 145 -19.85 8.73 -5.33
N VAL A 146 -21.02 9.34 -5.47
CA VAL A 146 -21.50 10.35 -4.54
C VAL A 146 -22.98 10.12 -4.29
N ARG A 147 -23.40 10.00 -3.03
CA ARG A 147 -24.83 10.00 -2.67
C ARG A 147 -25.23 11.41 -2.29
N ARG A 148 -25.87 12.11 -3.21
CA ARG A 148 -26.23 13.52 -3.05
C ARG A 148 -27.66 13.68 -2.54
N GLU A 149 -27.80 14.32 -1.37
CA GLU A 149 -29.11 14.54 -0.73
C GLU A 149 -29.81 15.77 -1.31
N ASP A 150 -29.08 16.87 -1.45
CA ASP A 150 -29.59 18.12 -1.98
C ASP A 150 -28.69 18.69 -3.09
N ARG A 151 -29.30 19.38 -4.04
CA ARG A 151 -28.67 20.02 -5.20
C ARG A 151 -27.75 21.17 -4.81
N ASN A 152 -27.95 21.74 -3.62
CA ASN A 152 -27.15 22.85 -3.10
C ASN A 152 -26.19 22.39 -2.00
N ALA A 153 -26.21 21.11 -1.62
CA ALA A 153 -25.25 20.60 -0.65
C ALA A 153 -23.86 20.56 -1.29
N PRO A 154 -22.83 21.14 -0.64
CA PRO A 154 -21.47 21.05 -1.11
C PRO A 154 -20.98 19.61 -1.00
N LEU A 155 -20.12 19.23 -1.93
CA LEU A 155 -19.43 17.96 -1.92
C LEU A 155 -18.15 18.08 -1.11
N THR A 156 -17.86 17.11 -0.27
CA THR A 156 -16.64 17.08 0.54
C THR A 156 -15.93 15.75 0.40
N ASP A 157 -14.64 15.71 0.71
CA ASP A 157 -13.94 14.44 0.89
C ASP A 157 -14.56 13.68 2.08
N ALA A 158 -14.56 12.35 2.00
CA ALA A 158 -15.10 11.52 3.06
C ALA A 158 -14.29 11.66 4.35
N ARG A 159 -14.96 11.99 5.46
CA ARG A 159 -14.30 12.02 6.78
C ARG A 159 -13.86 10.64 7.23
N ASP A 160 -14.68 9.63 6.93
CA ASP A 160 -14.33 8.21 7.06
C ASP A 160 -14.41 7.57 5.65
N PRO A 161 -13.26 7.36 4.97
CA PRO A 161 -13.21 6.76 3.65
C PRO A 161 -13.84 5.36 3.56
N ALA A 162 -13.92 4.62 4.67
CA ALA A 162 -14.54 3.30 4.70
C ALA A 162 -16.08 3.37 4.76
N HIS A 163 -16.64 4.48 5.27
CA HIS A 163 -18.08 4.72 5.39
C HIS A 163 -18.47 6.14 4.94
N PRO A 164 -18.31 6.49 3.65
CA PRO A 164 -18.66 7.82 3.16
C PRO A 164 -20.13 8.18 3.44
N GLY A 165 -20.30 9.37 4.01
CA GLY A 165 -21.59 9.97 4.31
C GLY A 165 -22.30 10.52 3.07
N PRO A 166 -23.51 11.07 3.25
CA PRO A 166 -24.15 11.84 2.19
C PRO A 166 -23.34 13.08 1.79
N ASN A 167 -23.30 13.38 0.50
CA ASN A 167 -22.50 14.43 -0.13
C ASN A 167 -20.98 14.29 0.07
N GLU A 168 -20.52 13.13 0.54
CA GLU A 168 -19.10 12.80 0.58
C GLU A 168 -18.69 11.96 -0.64
N ILE A 169 -17.47 12.16 -1.11
CA ILE A 169 -16.89 11.42 -2.24
C ILE A 169 -16.53 10.00 -1.78
N ASP A 170 -17.15 9.00 -2.40
CA ASP A 170 -16.92 7.58 -2.12
C ASP A 170 -15.96 6.98 -3.16
N LEU A 171 -14.71 6.76 -2.71
CA LEU A 171 -13.62 6.23 -3.53
C LEU A 171 -13.52 4.70 -3.49
N ARG A 172 -14.33 4.00 -2.69
CA ARG A 172 -14.17 2.55 -2.43
C ARG A 172 -14.38 1.65 -3.65
N PHE A 173 -15.05 2.17 -4.68
CA PHE A 173 -15.38 1.43 -5.90
C PHE A 173 -14.36 1.62 -7.03
N ARG A 174 -13.29 2.40 -6.77
CA ARG A 174 -12.15 2.50 -7.68
C ARG A 174 -11.48 1.15 -7.80
N GLN A 175 -11.34 0.69 -9.04
CA GLN A 175 -10.58 -0.52 -9.33
C GLN A 175 -9.18 -0.13 -9.74
N GLU A 176 -8.25 -0.14 -8.80
CA GLU A 176 -6.83 0.02 -9.11
C GLU A 176 -6.27 -1.29 -9.69
N ILE A 177 -5.53 -1.17 -10.79
CA ILE A 177 -4.95 -2.26 -11.55
C ILE A 177 -3.47 -1.99 -11.82
N GLY A 178 -2.77 -3.02 -12.30
CA GLY A 178 -1.36 -2.93 -12.65
C GLY A 178 -0.47 -3.64 -11.65
N ALA A 179 0.83 -3.70 -11.97
CA ALA A 179 1.81 -4.23 -11.04
C ALA A 179 1.97 -3.21 -9.91
N ALA A 180 1.42 -3.51 -8.73
CA ALA A 180 1.76 -2.76 -7.53
C ALA A 180 3.29 -2.68 -7.44
N SER A 181 3.84 -1.46 -7.42
CA SER A 181 5.23 -1.30 -7.03
C SER A 181 5.32 -1.77 -5.60
N HIS A 182 5.98 -2.90 -5.37
CA HIS A 182 6.18 -3.41 -4.01
C HIS A 182 7.45 -2.73 -3.51
N PRO A 183 7.35 -1.66 -2.69
CA PRO A 183 8.54 -0.93 -2.26
C PRO A 183 9.46 -1.89 -1.51
N THR A 184 10.75 -1.70 -1.74
CA THR A 184 11.80 -2.42 -1.04
C THR A 184 12.00 -1.79 0.33
N VAL A 185 11.87 -2.60 1.39
CA VAL A 185 12.03 -2.15 2.76
C VAL A 185 12.96 -3.09 3.52
N SER A 186 13.75 -2.50 4.42
CA SER A 186 14.70 -3.23 5.25
C SER A 186 14.27 -3.17 6.71
N ILE A 187 14.27 -4.32 7.37
CA ILE A 187 14.21 -4.44 8.82
C ILE A 187 15.61 -4.79 9.33
N GLY A 188 16.04 -4.16 10.41
CA GLY A 188 17.34 -4.45 11.01
C GLY A 188 17.18 -5.05 12.40
N VAL A 189 17.76 -6.22 12.62
CA VAL A 189 17.74 -6.93 13.91
C VAL A 189 18.99 -6.55 14.69
N ALA A 190 18.78 -5.97 15.87
CA ALA A 190 19.83 -5.57 16.79
C ALA A 190 19.69 -6.34 18.11
N TYR A 191 20.82 -6.69 18.73
CA TYR A 191 20.85 -7.40 20.01
C TYR A 191 21.37 -6.46 21.09
N ALA A 192 20.50 -6.03 22.00
CA ALA A 192 20.82 -4.97 22.97
C ALA A 192 21.83 -5.42 24.04
N ASP A 193 21.77 -6.70 24.42
CA ASP A 193 22.66 -7.35 25.39
C ASP A 193 23.96 -7.91 24.75
N GLY A 194 24.17 -7.66 23.46
CA GLY A 194 25.31 -8.16 22.69
C GLY A 194 25.30 -9.67 22.44
N LYS A 195 24.24 -10.39 22.86
CA LYS A 195 24.10 -11.82 22.64
C LYS A 195 23.29 -12.07 21.39
N ALA A 196 23.99 -12.30 20.28
CA ALA A 196 23.33 -12.69 19.03
C ALA A 196 22.54 -13.98 19.23
N ASN A 197 21.21 -13.88 19.18
CA ASN A 197 20.33 -15.03 19.14
C ASN A 197 19.85 -15.26 17.70
N PRO A 198 20.40 -16.28 16.99
CA PRO A 198 20.08 -16.50 15.59
C PRO A 198 18.59 -16.80 15.36
N ARG A 199 17.82 -17.12 16.41
CA ARG A 199 16.38 -17.42 16.33
C ARG A 199 15.56 -16.19 15.94
N HIS A 200 15.75 -15.06 16.61
CA HIS A 200 15.03 -13.82 16.29
C HIS A 200 15.39 -13.33 14.89
N ALA A 201 16.66 -13.41 14.49
CA ALA A 201 17.06 -13.09 13.12
C ALA A 201 16.50 -14.07 12.08
N ARG A 202 16.44 -15.37 12.37
CA ARG A 202 15.78 -16.37 11.51
C ARG A 202 14.27 -16.13 11.42
N GLY A 203 13.62 -15.78 12.52
CA GLY A 203 12.21 -15.39 12.59
C GLY A 203 11.93 -14.16 11.74
N ALA A 204 12.70 -13.09 11.93
CA ALA A 204 12.62 -11.88 11.10
C ALA A 204 12.88 -12.18 9.62
N SER A 205 13.83 -13.07 9.31
CA SER A 205 14.09 -13.53 7.94
C SER A 205 12.94 -14.37 7.36
N ALA A 206 12.28 -15.18 8.18
CA ALA A 206 11.12 -15.97 7.80
C ALA A 206 9.91 -15.08 7.51
N LEU A 207 9.65 -14.08 8.37
CA LEU A 207 8.66 -13.03 8.14
C LEU A 207 8.95 -12.27 6.85
N ALA A 208 10.17 -11.77 6.69
CA ALA A 208 10.59 -11.04 5.49
C ALA A 208 10.40 -11.88 4.22
N ARG A 209 10.71 -13.18 4.28
CA ARG A 209 10.47 -14.12 3.17
C ARG A 209 8.99 -14.30 2.88
N ALA A 210 8.14 -14.45 3.89
CA ALA A 210 6.70 -14.57 3.71
C ALA A 210 6.12 -13.33 3.02
N LEU A 211 6.55 -12.14 3.45
CA LEU A 211 6.11 -10.87 2.87
C LEU A 211 6.58 -10.66 1.43
N ARG A 212 7.81 -11.06 1.08
CA ARG A 212 8.27 -10.99 -0.32
C ARG A 212 7.44 -11.80 -1.31
N HIS A 213 6.80 -12.88 -0.85
CA HIS A 213 6.04 -13.78 -1.72
C HIS A 213 4.55 -13.45 -1.78
N ALA A 214 3.98 -12.87 -0.73
CA ALA A 214 2.53 -12.74 -0.59
C ALA A 214 2.05 -11.36 -0.07
N GLY A 215 2.98 -10.48 0.31
CA GLY A 215 2.66 -9.17 0.88
C GLY A 215 2.83 -8.03 -0.13
N PRO A 216 2.29 -6.84 0.18
CA PRO A 216 2.41 -5.64 -0.66
C PRO A 216 3.82 -5.01 -0.64
N TYR A 217 4.76 -5.57 0.13
CA TYR A 217 6.10 -5.03 0.33
C TYR A 217 7.17 -6.10 0.05
N ARG A 218 8.30 -5.67 -0.51
CA ARG A 218 9.50 -6.52 -0.60
C ARG A 218 10.37 -6.26 0.62
N VAL A 219 10.38 -7.19 1.55
CA VAL A 219 11.08 -7.03 2.83
C VAL A 219 12.39 -7.80 2.86
N TRP A 220 13.44 -7.18 3.38
CA TRP A 220 14.71 -7.83 3.73
C TRP A 220 15.01 -7.66 5.21
N ALA A 221 15.53 -8.71 5.83
CA ALA A 221 15.99 -8.69 7.22
C ALA A 221 17.51 -8.67 7.24
N ASN A 222 18.07 -7.65 7.90
CA ASN A 222 19.49 -7.52 8.14
C ASN A 222 19.77 -7.92 9.58
N GLU A 223 20.56 -8.97 9.80
CA GLU A 223 20.93 -9.43 11.13
C GLU A 223 22.14 -8.66 11.68
N GLY A 224 22.16 -8.43 12.99
CA GLY A 224 23.34 -7.93 13.71
C GLY A 224 23.70 -6.50 13.33
N ILE A 225 22.70 -5.66 13.08
CA ILE A 225 22.95 -4.25 12.77
C ILE A 225 23.58 -3.54 13.97
N SER A 226 24.38 -2.51 13.70
CA SER A 226 24.86 -1.61 14.75
C SER A 226 23.80 -0.59 15.10
N LEU A 227 23.51 -0.39 16.39
CA LEU A 227 22.61 0.67 16.85
C LEU A 227 23.22 2.07 16.74
N GLY A 228 24.53 2.20 16.49
CA GLY A 228 25.21 3.49 16.47
C GLY A 228 25.21 4.22 15.12
N ALA A 229 24.81 3.58 14.01
CA ALA A 229 24.82 4.18 12.67
C ALA A 229 23.95 3.40 11.67
N GLY A 230 23.49 4.05 10.60
CA GLY A 230 22.84 3.41 9.45
C GLY A 230 21.35 3.09 9.63
N LEU A 231 20.74 3.56 10.72
CA LEU A 231 19.34 3.30 11.04
C LEU A 231 18.38 4.04 10.08
N GLU A 232 18.84 5.14 9.48
CA GLU A 232 18.08 5.98 8.56
C GLU A 232 17.64 5.26 7.28
N SER A 233 18.26 4.12 6.95
CA SER A 233 17.88 3.28 5.80
C SER A 233 16.81 2.22 6.13
N LEU A 234 16.47 2.07 7.41
CA LEU A 234 15.61 1.00 7.91
C LEU A 234 14.16 1.51 8.07
N ALA A 235 13.22 0.67 7.68
CA ALA A 235 11.81 0.88 7.99
C ALA A 235 11.53 0.55 9.47
N LEU A 236 12.16 -0.51 9.99
CA LEU A 236 11.98 -1.00 11.35
C LEU A 236 13.31 -1.43 11.95
N VAL A 237 13.60 -1.00 13.18
CA VAL A 237 14.62 -1.60 14.04
C VAL A 237 13.94 -2.61 14.96
N TYR A 238 14.33 -3.87 14.86
CA TYR A 238 13.90 -4.94 15.74
C TYR A 238 14.97 -5.17 16.81
N LEU A 239 14.76 -4.59 17.99
CA LEU A 239 15.68 -4.62 19.11
C LEU A 239 15.31 -5.76 20.05
N VAL A 240 16.21 -6.75 20.16
CA VAL A 240 16.00 -7.96 20.93
C VAL A 240 16.97 -8.00 22.11
N ALA A 241 16.51 -8.44 23.27
CA ALA A 241 17.37 -8.71 24.42
C ALA A 241 16.86 -9.90 25.23
N GLN A 242 17.79 -10.69 25.75
CA GLN A 242 17.50 -11.80 26.66
C GLN A 242 17.84 -11.43 28.10
N ASP A 243 19.00 -10.79 28.31
CA ASP A 243 19.46 -10.38 29.63
C ASP A 243 19.35 -8.86 29.83
N ALA A 244 19.69 -8.41 31.05
CA ALA A 244 19.82 -7.00 31.36
C ALA A 244 20.94 -6.38 30.51
N PHE A 245 20.72 -5.16 30.04
CA PHE A 245 21.64 -4.45 29.16
C PHE A 245 21.61 -2.96 29.43
N GLU A 246 22.66 -2.27 28.98
CA GLU A 246 22.72 -0.81 28.92
C GLU A 246 23.25 -0.42 27.54
N LEU A 247 22.56 0.50 26.87
CA LEU A 247 23.03 1.03 25.59
C LEU A 247 24.10 2.09 25.82
N ARG A 248 25.11 2.13 24.93
CA ARG A 248 26.10 3.21 24.93
C ARG A 248 25.42 4.52 24.56
N GLN A 249 25.99 5.64 25.02
CA GLN A 249 25.46 6.97 24.72
C GLN A 249 25.29 7.23 23.21
N SER A 250 26.22 6.74 22.38
CA SER A 250 26.12 6.85 20.92
C SER A 250 24.95 6.06 20.33
N GLU A 251 24.64 4.90 20.90
CA GLU A 251 23.52 4.04 20.46
C GLU A 251 22.18 4.65 20.89
N MET A 252 22.11 5.19 22.11
CA MET A 252 20.94 5.94 22.56
C MET A 252 20.67 7.17 21.69
N GLN A 253 21.70 7.95 21.35
CA GLN A 253 21.57 9.13 20.50
C GLN A 253 21.10 8.77 19.09
N ALA A 254 21.65 7.72 18.50
CA ALA A 254 21.23 7.25 17.18
C ALA A 254 19.79 6.73 17.18
N LEU A 255 19.38 5.97 18.22
CA LEU A 255 18.00 5.49 18.37
C LEU A 255 17.01 6.65 18.55
N TYR A 256 17.40 7.65 19.34
CA TYR A 256 16.61 8.87 19.56
C TYR A 256 16.40 9.62 18.25
N ALA A 257 17.46 9.89 17.49
CA ALA A 257 17.38 10.54 16.18
C ALA A 257 16.52 9.74 15.19
N TYR A 258 16.71 8.42 15.15
CA TYR A 258 15.93 7.54 14.29
C TYR A 258 14.42 7.61 14.58
N LEU A 259 14.01 7.62 15.85
CA LEU A 259 12.61 7.76 16.25
C LEU A 259 12.04 9.16 15.94
N GLN A 260 12.85 10.21 16.06
CA GLN A 260 12.47 11.57 15.65
C GLN A 260 12.16 11.67 14.16
N ASP A 261 12.95 11.00 13.32
CA ASP A 261 12.80 10.97 11.86
C ASP A 261 11.73 9.96 11.38
N GLY A 262 10.71 9.71 12.22
CA GLY A 262 9.59 8.82 11.92
C GLY A 262 9.93 7.33 11.92
N GLY A 263 11.12 6.94 12.41
CA GLY A 263 11.52 5.55 12.56
C GLY A 263 10.63 4.78 13.54
N THR A 264 10.66 3.44 13.45
CA THR A 264 9.92 2.55 14.35
C THR A 264 10.84 1.52 14.96
N VAL A 265 10.72 1.32 16.26
CA VAL A 265 11.50 0.34 17.03
C VAL A 265 10.55 -0.66 17.66
N LEU A 266 10.67 -1.93 17.25
CA LEU A 266 10.05 -3.05 17.95
C LEU A 266 11.05 -3.57 18.97
N MET A 267 10.74 -3.43 20.24
CA MET A 267 11.50 -3.96 21.36
C MET A 267 10.87 -5.27 21.82
N GLU A 268 11.67 -6.32 21.92
CA GLU A 268 11.16 -7.63 22.32
C GLU A 268 12.14 -8.38 23.23
N SER A 269 11.60 -8.87 24.34
CA SER A 269 12.33 -9.71 25.27
C SER A 269 12.30 -11.16 24.81
N CYS A 270 13.47 -11.79 24.68
CA CYS A 270 13.58 -13.23 24.44
C CYS A 270 13.10 -13.98 25.67
N ARG A 271 12.09 -14.84 25.52
CA ARG A 271 11.49 -15.61 26.63
C ARG A 271 12.05 -17.02 26.73
N GLN A 272 12.67 -17.53 25.67
CA GLN A 272 13.02 -18.94 25.50
C GLN A 272 13.65 -19.60 26.74
N ASP A 273 14.69 -19.00 27.32
CA ASP A 273 15.47 -19.60 28.41
C ASP A 273 14.94 -19.24 29.81
N HIS A 274 13.83 -18.50 29.89
CA HIS A 274 13.16 -18.09 31.12
C HIS A 274 11.80 -18.78 31.21
N ALA A 275 11.76 -19.93 31.88
CA ALA A 275 10.52 -20.70 32.06
C ALA A 275 9.61 -20.12 33.17
N GLU A 276 10.18 -19.40 34.13
CA GLU A 276 9.46 -18.76 35.23
C GLU A 276 9.94 -17.31 35.40
N GLY A 277 8.99 -16.39 35.57
CA GLY A 277 9.25 -14.97 35.78
C GLY A 277 9.56 -14.17 34.51
N ASP A 278 9.62 -12.85 34.67
CA ASP A 278 9.97 -11.94 33.59
C ASP A 278 11.49 -11.92 33.36
N PRO A 279 11.96 -11.95 32.11
CA PRO A 279 13.38 -11.89 31.81
C PRO A 279 13.96 -10.54 32.26
N PRO A 280 15.24 -10.46 32.65
CA PRO A 280 15.87 -9.21 33.08
C PRO A 280 15.82 -8.10 32.00
N SER A 281 15.67 -8.48 30.73
CA SER A 281 15.48 -7.54 29.61
C SER A 281 14.20 -6.71 29.71
N ASP A 282 13.12 -7.20 30.34
CA ASP A 282 11.89 -6.42 30.52
C ASP A 282 12.13 -5.15 31.35
N ALA A 283 12.89 -5.28 32.44
CA ALA A 283 13.29 -4.16 33.28
C ALA A 283 14.26 -3.23 32.53
N ALA A 284 15.25 -3.79 31.82
CA ALA A 284 16.21 -3.00 31.06
C ALA A 284 15.54 -2.19 29.92
N PHE A 285 14.55 -2.74 29.22
CA PHE A 285 13.74 -1.99 28.26
C PHE A 285 12.94 -0.88 28.92
N SER A 286 12.35 -1.14 30.10
CA SER A 286 11.62 -0.13 30.86
C SER A 286 12.53 1.04 31.27
N ASP A 287 13.73 0.74 31.75
CA ASP A 287 14.74 1.74 32.14
C ASP A 287 15.26 2.53 30.94
N LEU A 288 15.49 1.87 29.80
CA LEU A 288 15.85 2.52 28.54
C LEU A 288 14.76 3.51 28.11
N LEU A 289 13.49 3.10 28.12
CA LEU A 289 12.38 3.94 27.71
C LEU A 289 12.17 5.12 28.66
N ALA A 290 12.31 4.91 29.97
CA ALA A 290 12.32 5.99 30.95
C ALA A 290 13.46 6.99 30.68
N SER A 291 14.65 6.51 30.32
CA SER A 291 15.81 7.35 29.97
C SER A 291 15.60 8.15 28.68
N LEU A 292 14.80 7.64 27.74
CA LEU A 292 14.36 8.33 26.53
C LEU A 292 13.16 9.26 26.76
N GLY A 293 12.60 9.29 27.97
CA GLY A 293 11.40 10.07 28.30
C GLY A 293 10.13 9.52 27.64
N VAL A 294 10.12 8.24 27.25
CA VAL A 294 8.98 7.57 26.62
C VAL A 294 8.15 6.88 27.69
N ARG A 295 6.84 7.13 27.69
CA ARG A 295 5.88 6.39 28.53
C ARG A 295 5.19 5.30 27.72
N LEU A 296 4.90 4.19 28.38
CA LEU A 296 4.21 3.06 27.75
C LEU A 296 2.72 3.09 28.08
N ASP A 297 1.89 3.09 27.04
CA ASP A 297 0.44 2.92 27.13
C ASP A 297 0.03 1.59 26.50
N ALA A 298 -1.06 1.00 27.01
CA ALA A 298 -1.67 -0.17 26.39
C ALA A 298 -2.14 0.14 24.96
N LEU A 299 -2.00 -0.84 24.06
CA LEU A 299 -2.44 -0.73 22.67
C LEU A 299 -3.98 -0.48 22.58
N PRO A 300 -4.44 0.68 22.06
CA PRO A 300 -5.87 0.94 21.91
C PRO A 300 -6.51 0.04 20.85
N SER A 301 -7.76 -0.38 21.07
CA SER A 301 -8.49 -1.28 20.15
C SER A 301 -8.70 -0.72 18.73
N SER A 302 -8.64 0.60 18.57
CA SER A 302 -8.79 1.29 17.28
C SER A 302 -7.46 1.59 16.58
N HIS A 303 -6.32 1.22 17.19
CA HIS A 303 -5.01 1.57 16.65
C HIS A 303 -4.72 0.83 15.34
N SER A 304 -3.99 1.46 14.42
CA SER A 304 -3.69 0.91 13.08
C SER A 304 -2.98 -0.44 13.13
N LEU A 305 -2.13 -0.67 14.14
CA LEU A 305 -1.51 -1.98 14.37
C LEU A 305 -2.53 -3.13 14.52
N LEU A 306 -3.73 -2.89 15.05
CA LEU A 306 -4.78 -3.90 15.16
C LEU A 306 -5.72 -3.93 13.96
N THR A 307 -5.76 -2.87 13.15
CA THR A 307 -6.79 -2.74 12.11
C THR A 307 -6.23 -2.85 10.69
N GLN A 308 -4.92 -2.72 10.48
CA GLN A 308 -4.32 -2.69 9.15
C GLN A 308 -2.94 -3.38 9.04
N PRO A 309 -2.68 -4.10 7.92
CA PRO A 309 -3.64 -4.50 6.90
C PRO A 309 -4.56 -5.66 7.33
N HIS A 310 -4.22 -6.37 8.41
CA HIS A 310 -5.05 -7.46 8.95
C HIS A 310 -5.79 -7.01 10.22
N LEU A 311 -7.05 -7.43 10.36
CA LEU A 311 -7.86 -7.09 11.52
C LEU A 311 -7.63 -8.07 12.67
N PHE A 312 -7.29 -7.52 13.84
CA PHE A 312 -7.11 -8.21 15.10
C PHE A 312 -7.99 -7.55 16.17
N ALA A 313 -8.73 -8.36 16.94
CA ALA A 313 -9.48 -7.85 18.09
C ALA A 313 -8.56 -7.49 19.27
N ALA A 314 -7.39 -8.15 19.35
CA ALA A 314 -6.32 -7.94 20.31
C ALA A 314 -5.01 -8.50 19.73
N PRO A 315 -3.83 -8.15 20.26
CA PRO A 315 -2.57 -8.77 19.83
C PRO A 315 -2.64 -10.30 19.92
N PRO A 316 -2.16 -11.04 18.91
CA PRO A 316 -2.22 -12.49 18.94
C PRO A 316 -1.22 -13.07 19.96
N ALA A 317 -1.42 -14.33 20.33
CA ALA A 317 -0.44 -15.02 21.16
C ALA A 317 0.90 -15.18 20.43
N GLY A 318 2.00 -14.96 21.16
CA GLY A 318 3.35 -15.17 20.66
C GLY A 318 3.91 -16.54 21.06
N PHE A 319 5.22 -16.59 21.30
CA PHE A 319 5.91 -17.78 21.79
C PHE A 319 5.36 -18.23 23.15
N GLU A 320 5.09 -17.28 24.05
CA GLU A 320 4.43 -17.55 25.32
C GLU A 320 2.93 -17.72 25.15
N THR A 321 2.40 -18.76 25.78
CA THR A 321 0.96 -19.10 25.75
C THR A 321 0.25 -18.87 27.08
N ASN A 322 1.04 -18.70 28.14
CA ASN A 322 0.51 -18.44 29.48
C ASN A 322 0.33 -16.92 29.65
N GLY A 323 -0.93 -16.50 29.80
CA GLY A 323 -1.29 -15.09 29.98
C GLY A 323 -1.76 -14.41 28.68
N SER A 324 -2.14 -13.15 28.81
CA SER A 324 -2.55 -12.33 27.67
C SER A 324 -1.33 -11.65 27.04
N PRO A 325 -1.20 -11.65 25.70
CA PRO A 325 -0.13 -10.94 25.01
C PRO A 325 -0.14 -9.46 25.39
N GLN A 326 1.00 -8.94 25.84
CA GLN A 326 1.13 -7.52 26.18
C GLN A 326 1.93 -6.80 25.10
N ILE A 327 1.24 -5.90 24.42
CA ILE A 327 1.83 -4.93 23.51
C ILE A 327 1.56 -3.55 24.07
N SER A 328 2.64 -2.80 24.29
CA SER A 328 2.58 -1.42 24.74
C SER A 328 3.17 -0.51 23.67
N LEU A 329 2.57 0.67 23.52
CA LEU A 329 3.05 1.70 22.62
C LEU A 329 3.70 2.82 23.40
N GLY A 330 4.81 3.34 22.89
CA GLY A 330 5.37 4.56 23.40
C GLY A 330 4.45 5.75 23.12
N ARG A 331 4.34 6.62 24.10
CA ARG A 331 3.69 7.92 24.03
C ARG A 331 4.56 8.98 24.66
N GLU A 332 4.22 10.22 24.31
CA GLU A 332 4.95 11.43 24.71
C GLU A 332 6.39 11.45 24.14
N ALA A 333 6.98 12.64 24.06
CA ALA A 333 8.29 12.86 23.44
C ALA A 333 8.39 12.25 22.02
N ILE A 334 9.32 11.31 21.82
CA ILE A 334 9.59 10.61 20.56
C ILE A 334 8.96 9.20 20.53
N GLY A 335 8.05 8.92 21.48
CA GLY A 335 7.59 7.58 21.82
C GLY A 335 6.66 6.92 20.79
N GLU A 336 6.03 7.67 19.89
CA GLU A 336 5.03 7.11 18.97
C GLU A 336 5.59 6.05 18.01
N GLY A 337 6.90 5.98 17.82
CA GLY A 337 7.57 4.94 17.04
C GLY A 337 7.97 3.69 17.84
N VAL A 338 7.72 3.65 19.15
CA VAL A 338 8.14 2.54 20.02
C VAL A 338 7.00 1.54 20.20
N ILE A 339 7.31 0.27 19.95
CA ILE A 339 6.44 -0.87 20.24
C ILE A 339 7.20 -1.80 21.19
N LEU A 340 6.70 -2.00 22.41
CA LEU A 340 7.24 -3.01 23.33
C LEU A 340 6.35 -4.25 23.30
N SER A 341 6.97 -5.41 23.05
CA SER A 341 6.34 -6.73 23.01
C SER A 341 6.97 -7.66 24.04
N THR A 342 6.16 -8.28 24.88
CA THR A 342 6.60 -9.37 25.77
C THR A 342 6.35 -10.76 25.19
N SER A 343 5.81 -10.83 23.98
CA SER A 343 5.23 -12.05 23.41
C SER A 343 6.23 -12.90 22.62
N ASP A 344 7.43 -12.40 22.34
CA ASP A 344 8.50 -13.13 21.64
C ASP A 344 8.04 -13.73 20.28
N TYR A 345 7.58 -12.85 19.37
CA TYR A 345 7.15 -13.26 18.03
C TYR A 345 8.30 -13.73 17.15
N GLY A 346 9.54 -13.31 17.44
CA GLY A 346 10.73 -13.76 16.70
C GLY A 346 10.84 -15.28 16.66
N CYS A 347 10.64 -15.94 17.80
CA CYS A 347 10.57 -17.40 17.87
C CYS A 347 9.37 -17.98 17.12
N LEU A 348 8.19 -17.34 17.20
CA LEU A 348 6.97 -17.84 16.55
C LEU A 348 7.02 -17.76 15.02
N TRP A 349 7.67 -16.75 14.44
CA TRP A 349 7.81 -16.62 12.97
C TRP A 349 8.65 -17.74 12.33
N GLN A 350 9.49 -18.42 13.10
CA GLN A 350 10.22 -19.61 12.64
C GLN A 350 9.55 -20.93 13.06
N GLY A 351 8.36 -20.87 13.67
CA GLY A 351 7.55 -22.04 14.02
C GLY A 351 7.79 -22.60 15.43
N GLU A 352 8.46 -21.86 16.30
CA GLU A 352 8.72 -22.27 17.68
C GLU A 352 7.68 -21.69 18.64
N ARG A 353 7.28 -22.47 19.65
CA ARG A 353 6.39 -22.04 20.73
C ARG A 353 6.81 -22.70 22.04
N ARG A 354 6.41 -22.12 23.17
CA ARG A 354 6.63 -22.71 24.50
C ARG A 354 6.04 -24.13 24.53
N GLU A 355 6.88 -25.11 24.84
CA GLU A 355 6.52 -26.53 25.08
C GLU A 355 5.90 -27.32 23.91
N GLN A 356 5.64 -26.68 22.77
CA GLN A 356 4.96 -27.29 21.63
C GLN A 356 5.42 -26.68 20.30
N VAL A 357 5.24 -27.43 19.22
CA VAL A 357 5.45 -26.90 17.86
C VAL A 357 4.29 -25.97 17.52
N ALA A 358 4.59 -24.79 16.98
CA ALA A 358 3.55 -23.86 16.57
C ALA A 358 2.67 -24.46 15.47
N SER A 359 1.35 -24.31 15.59
CA SER A 359 0.45 -24.74 14.53
C SER A 359 0.61 -23.83 13.29
N ARG A 360 0.15 -24.31 12.13
CA ARG A 360 0.14 -23.47 10.92
C ARG A 360 -0.71 -22.21 11.09
N GLU A 361 -1.77 -22.30 11.89
CA GLU A 361 -2.62 -21.16 12.23
C GLU A 361 -1.82 -20.14 13.05
N ASP A 362 -1.14 -20.57 14.12
CA ASP A 362 -0.32 -19.67 14.96
C ASP A 362 0.75 -18.94 14.14
N ILE A 363 1.48 -19.68 13.29
CA ILE A 363 2.53 -19.11 12.44
C ILE A 363 1.94 -18.09 11.46
N ARG A 364 0.78 -18.40 10.87
CA ARG A 364 0.09 -17.49 9.95
C ARG A 364 -0.40 -16.23 10.67
N THR A 365 -1.04 -16.38 11.82
CA THR A 365 -1.52 -15.28 12.65
C THR A 365 -0.36 -14.36 13.08
N ALA A 366 0.76 -14.93 13.51
CA ALA A 366 1.96 -14.16 13.83
C ALA A 366 2.57 -13.47 12.60
N THR A 367 2.53 -14.12 11.43
CA THR A 367 2.98 -13.51 10.17
C THR A 367 2.10 -12.32 9.80
N GLU A 368 0.77 -12.46 9.88
CA GLU A 368 -0.20 -11.37 9.64
C GLU A 368 0.02 -10.21 10.63
N TRP A 369 0.32 -10.51 11.89
CA TRP A 369 0.71 -9.49 12.89
C TRP A 369 2.02 -8.79 12.55
N GLY A 370 3.04 -9.53 12.13
CA GLY A 370 4.30 -8.96 11.62
C GLY A 370 4.09 -8.06 10.40
N THR A 371 3.13 -8.39 9.53
CA THR A 371 2.72 -7.52 8.42
C THR A 371 2.18 -6.18 8.94
N ASN A 372 1.31 -6.19 9.96
CA ASN A 372 0.76 -4.97 10.56
C ASN A 372 1.86 -4.07 11.14
N ILE A 373 2.82 -4.66 11.87
CA ILE A 373 3.96 -3.91 12.43
C ILE A 373 4.79 -3.25 11.31
N ILE A 374 5.10 -3.99 10.24
CA ILE A 374 5.89 -3.47 9.13
C ILE A 374 5.11 -2.39 8.35
N ALA A 375 3.82 -2.61 8.10
CA ALA A 375 2.97 -1.62 7.43
C ALA A 375 2.88 -0.31 8.23
N TYR A 376 2.74 -0.42 9.56
CA TYR A 376 2.76 0.72 10.48
C TYR A 376 4.08 1.49 10.39
N ALA A 377 5.22 0.77 10.44
CA ALA A 377 6.54 1.36 10.36
C ALA A 377 6.79 2.11 9.03
N ILE A 378 6.33 1.54 7.91
CA ILE A 378 6.38 2.18 6.59
C ILE A 378 5.50 3.43 6.55
N GLY A 379 4.29 3.35 7.12
CA GLY A 379 3.35 4.48 7.20
C GLY A 379 3.95 5.67 7.94
N ARG A 380 4.61 5.43 9.07
CA ARG A 380 5.32 6.48 9.83
C ARG A 380 6.44 7.14 9.02
N ARG A 381 7.24 6.35 8.31
CA ARG A 381 8.32 6.88 7.46
C ARG A 381 7.80 7.81 6.37
N ARG A 382 6.69 7.45 5.72
CA ARG A 382 6.07 8.26 4.66
C ARG A 382 5.40 9.55 5.15
N ALA A 383 4.98 9.60 6.42
CA ALA A 383 4.37 10.79 7.00
C ALA A 383 5.40 11.79 7.54
N GLY A 384 6.66 11.36 7.70
CA GLY A 384 7.78 12.21 8.11
C GLY A 384 8.58 12.81 6.96
N ASP A 385 8.44 12.28 5.75
CA ASP A 385 8.90 12.89 4.47
C ASP A 385 7.90 13.96 4.01
#